data_AF-A0A2K8L5C8-F1
#
_entry.id   AF-A0A2K8L5C8-F1
#
_cell.length_a   1.000
_cell.length_b   1.000
_cell.length_c   1.000
_cell.angle_alpha   90.00
_cell.angle_beta   90.00
_cell.angle_gamma   90.00
#
_symmetry.space_group_name_H-M   'P 1'
#
loop_
_entity.id
_entity.type
_entity.pdbx_description
1 polymer ?
#
loop_
_entity_poly.entity_id
_entity_poly.type
_entity_poly.pdbx_seq_one_letter_code
_entity_poly.pdbx_strand_id
1 'polypeptide(L)'
;MFCPYCANDDTRVVDSRVVEDGAAVRRRRECEACGKRFSTYERAELKLPLVVKKDGTRQTFSIGKIHSGMQKALEKRPVSAEALEKGVNAVLRSVQEQGEPEIAAASVGDFVMEQLRRLDGVAYVRFASVYREFKDVDDFLAAVKTVVGKKE
;
A
#
# COMPACT_ATOMS: atom_id res chain seq x y z
N MET A 1 -8.00 0.98 29.94
CA MET A 1 -8.32 -0.11 28.97
C MET A 1 -8.64 -1.32 29.80
N PHE A 2 -9.79 -1.97 29.56
CA PHE A 2 -10.26 -3.05 30.42
C PHE A 2 -9.35 -4.29 30.38
N CYS A 3 -9.13 -4.91 31.54
CA CYS A 3 -8.43 -6.17 31.68
C CYS A 3 -9.26 -7.30 31.06
N PRO A 4 -8.72 -8.06 30.09
CA PRO A 4 -9.46 -9.14 29.43
C PRO A 4 -9.76 -10.33 30.36
N TYR A 5 -9.19 -10.38 31.56
CA TYR A 5 -9.34 -11.51 32.49
C TYR A 5 -10.33 -11.25 33.63
N CYS A 6 -10.50 -9.99 34.04
CA CYS A 6 -11.36 -9.64 35.18
C CYS A 6 -12.20 -8.38 34.95
N ALA A 7 -12.16 -7.81 33.73
CA ALA A 7 -12.90 -6.62 33.32
C ALA A 7 -12.66 -5.35 34.16
N ASN A 8 -11.60 -5.31 34.99
CA ASN A 8 -11.18 -4.10 35.68
C ASN A 8 -10.66 -3.05 34.67
N ASP A 9 -10.98 -1.78 34.84
CA ASP A 9 -10.53 -0.69 33.96
C ASP A 9 -9.11 -0.19 34.27
N ASP A 10 -8.66 -0.42 35.50
CA ASP A 10 -7.33 -0.04 35.98
C ASP A 10 -6.25 -1.03 35.51
N THR A 11 -5.53 -0.62 34.46
CA THR A 11 -4.41 -1.37 33.88
C THR A 11 -3.27 -0.43 33.51
N ARG A 12 -2.05 -0.77 33.93
CA ARG A 12 -0.84 0.05 33.71
C ARG A 12 -0.01 -0.49 32.55
N VAL A 13 0.55 0.40 31.73
CA VAL A 13 1.54 0.04 30.70
C VAL A 13 2.90 -0.14 31.37
N VAL A 14 3.55 -1.30 31.15
CA VAL A 14 4.86 -1.64 31.73
C VAL A 14 5.99 -1.70 30.71
N ASP A 15 5.69 -1.91 29.43
CA ASP A 15 6.67 -1.92 28.33
C ASP A 15 5.96 -1.47 27.04
N SER A 16 6.64 -0.64 26.24
CA SER A 16 6.11 -0.11 24.98
C SER A 16 7.21 -0.15 23.93
N ARG A 17 6.96 -0.79 22.79
CA ARG A 17 7.93 -0.93 21.70
C ARG A 17 7.26 -0.78 20.35
N VAL A 18 7.99 -0.18 19.42
CA VAL A 18 7.62 -0.15 18.00
C VAL A 18 7.89 -1.52 17.39
N VAL A 19 6.93 -2.05 16.65
CA VAL A 19 6.99 -3.35 15.96
C VAL A 19 6.46 -3.20 14.53
N GLU A 20 6.48 -4.27 13.73
CA GLU A 20 5.98 -4.27 12.35
C GLU A 20 6.64 -3.16 11.49
N ASP A 21 7.96 -3.02 11.58
CA ASP A 21 8.75 -2.00 10.86
C ASP A 21 8.23 -0.56 11.02
N GLY A 22 7.65 -0.24 12.19
CA GLY A 22 7.10 1.09 12.46
C GLY A 22 5.58 1.18 12.34
N ALA A 23 4.91 0.14 11.82
CA ALA A 23 3.47 0.19 11.56
C ALA A 23 2.60 -0.01 12.81
N ALA A 24 3.17 -0.51 13.91
CA ALA A 24 2.42 -0.75 15.14
C ALA A 24 3.24 -0.48 16.41
N VAL A 25 2.53 -0.14 17.49
CA VAL A 25 3.08 -0.05 18.84
C VAL A 25 2.51 -1.18 19.68
N ARG A 26 3.39 -2.10 20.11
CA ARG A 26 3.03 -3.14 21.08
C ARG A 26 3.22 -2.59 22.48
N ARG A 27 2.16 -2.63 23.29
CA ARG A 27 2.22 -2.28 24.73
C ARG A 27 1.92 -3.50 25.59
N ARG A 28 2.82 -3.80 26.53
CA ARG A 28 2.58 -4.79 27.60
C ARG A 28 1.86 -4.07 28.74
N ARG A 29 0.72 -4.60 29.16
CA ARG A 29 -0.10 -4.07 30.26
C ARG A 29 -0.15 -5.07 31.41
N GLU A 30 -0.29 -4.56 32.62
CA GLU A 30 -0.52 -5.31 33.84
C GLU A 30 -1.81 -4.80 34.50
N CYS A 31 -2.65 -5.71 34.97
CA CYS A 31 -3.87 -5.37 35.72
C CYS A 31 -3.55 -5.26 37.21
N GLU A 32 -3.92 -4.15 37.85
CA GLU A 32 -3.64 -3.94 39.27
C GLU A 32 -4.56 -4.79 40.18
N ALA A 33 -5.75 -5.16 39.71
CA ALA A 33 -6.69 -5.98 40.48
C ALA A 33 -6.36 -7.48 40.51
N CYS A 34 -5.78 -8.03 39.44
CA CYS A 34 -5.54 -9.48 39.33
C CYS A 34 -4.09 -9.87 38.99
N GLY A 35 -3.18 -8.91 38.84
CA GLY A 35 -1.76 -9.11 38.55
C GLY A 35 -1.45 -9.70 37.16
N LYS A 36 -2.47 -10.02 36.36
CA LYS A 36 -2.27 -10.64 35.04
C LYS A 36 -1.73 -9.62 34.04
N ARG A 37 -0.82 -10.10 33.18
CA ARG A 37 -0.20 -9.33 32.11
C ARG A 37 -0.72 -9.72 30.74
N PHE A 38 -1.01 -8.75 29.90
CA PHE A 38 -1.45 -8.95 28.52
C PHE A 38 -0.79 -7.93 27.58
N SER A 39 -0.90 -8.13 26.26
CA SER A 39 -0.32 -7.22 25.27
C SER A 39 -1.39 -6.65 24.38
N THR A 40 -1.30 -5.37 24.07
CA THR A 40 -2.19 -4.65 23.16
C THR A 40 -1.35 -4.13 22.01
N TYR A 41 -1.93 -4.16 20.81
CA TYR A 41 -1.30 -3.61 19.62
C TYR A 41 -2.11 -2.39 19.19
N GLU A 42 -1.45 -1.24 19.16
CA GLU A 42 -1.99 -0.04 18.56
C GLU A 42 -1.49 0.06 17.13
N ARG A 43 -2.41 0.24 16.19
CA ARG A 43 -2.13 0.47 14.78
C ARG A 43 -2.82 1.76 14.37
N ALA A 44 -2.18 2.56 13.54
CA ALA A 44 -2.83 3.72 12.95
C ALA A 44 -3.97 3.23 12.03
N GLU A 45 -5.20 3.62 12.35
CA GLU A 45 -6.34 3.37 11.47
C GLU A 45 -6.40 4.47 10.42
N LEU A 46 -5.76 4.21 9.27
CA LEU A 46 -5.76 5.13 8.14
C LEU A 46 -6.96 4.80 7.24
N LYS A 47 -7.93 5.71 7.18
CA LYS A 47 -9.03 5.61 6.22
C LYS A 47 -8.46 5.75 4.81
N LEU A 48 -8.83 4.82 3.94
CA LEU A 48 -8.44 4.88 2.53
C LEU A 48 -9.36 5.86 1.79
N PRO A 49 -8.82 6.69 0.88
CA PRO A 49 -9.60 7.68 0.15
C PRO A 49 -10.60 7.03 -0.81
N LEU A 50 -11.61 7.80 -1.21
CA LEU A 50 -12.38 7.46 -2.40
C LEU A 50 -11.54 7.71 -3.65
N VAL A 51 -11.63 6.83 -4.63
CA VAL A 51 -10.97 7.01 -5.92
C VAL A 51 -11.93 7.67 -6.90
N VAL A 52 -11.57 8.85 -7.39
CA VAL A 52 -12.29 9.62 -8.41
C VAL A 52 -11.80 9.20 -9.79
N LYS A 53 -12.69 8.61 -10.59
CA LYS A 53 -12.43 8.17 -11.97
C LYS A 53 -12.40 9.36 -12.95
N LYS A 54 -11.93 9.12 -14.19
CA LYS A 54 -11.88 10.13 -15.26
C LYS A 54 -13.25 10.72 -15.58
N ASP A 55 -14.32 9.93 -15.44
CA ASP A 55 -15.71 10.33 -15.64
C ASP A 55 -16.34 11.04 -14.41
N GLY A 56 -15.54 11.29 -13.36
CA GLY A 56 -15.98 11.91 -12.11
C GLY A 56 -16.67 10.94 -11.13
N THR A 57 -16.85 9.67 -11.49
CA THR A 57 -17.45 8.68 -10.59
C THR A 57 -16.51 8.38 -9.41
N ARG A 58 -17.10 8.15 -8.23
CA ARG A 58 -16.38 7.81 -7.01
C ARG A 58 -16.55 6.33 -6.71
N GLN A 59 -15.46 5.67 -6.37
CA GLN A 59 -15.47 4.29 -5.90
C GLN A 59 -14.57 4.14 -4.68
N THR A 60 -14.82 3.12 -3.86
CA THR A 60 -13.92 2.77 -2.76
C THR A 60 -12.56 2.35 -3.30
N PHE A 61 -11.49 2.80 -2.63
CA PHE A 61 -10.16 2.27 -2.89
C PHE A 61 -10.14 0.78 -2.53
N SER A 62 -9.56 -0.03 -3.41
CA SER A 62 -9.51 -1.48 -3.24
C SER A 62 -8.09 -1.97 -3.48
N ILE A 63 -7.47 -2.50 -2.42
CA ILE A 63 -6.15 -3.12 -2.49
C ILE A 63 -6.16 -4.30 -3.48
N GLY A 64 -7.23 -5.10 -3.49
CA GLY A 64 -7.40 -6.21 -4.43
C GLY A 64 -7.34 -5.76 -5.89
N LYS A 65 -7.93 -4.61 -6.25
CA LYS A 65 -7.82 -4.06 -7.62
C LYS A 65 -6.38 -3.69 -7.98
N ILE A 66 -5.62 -3.14 -7.02
CA ILE A 66 -4.20 -2.82 -7.22
C ILE A 66 -3.38 -4.09 -7.43
N HIS A 67 -3.53 -5.06 -6.53
CA HIS A 67 -2.84 -6.34 -6.62
C HIS A 67 -3.11 -7.02 -7.96
N SER A 68 -4.38 -7.20 -8.35
CA SER A 68 -4.73 -7.83 -9.63
C SER A 68 -4.19 -7.05 -10.84
N GLY A 69 -4.20 -5.72 -10.79
CA GLY A 69 -3.64 -4.87 -11.86
C GLY A 69 -2.12 -5.06 -12.01
N MET A 70 -1.38 -5.04 -10.90
CA MET A 70 0.06 -5.27 -10.88
C MET A 70 0.42 -6.71 -11.30
N GLN A 71 -0.31 -7.70 -10.79
CA GLN A 71 -0.11 -9.11 -11.12
C GLN A 71 -0.29 -9.35 -12.63
N LYS A 72 -1.33 -8.76 -13.24
CA LYS A 72 -1.56 -8.85 -14.69
C LYS A 72 -0.41 -8.23 -15.50
N ALA A 73 0.13 -7.10 -15.06
CA ALA A 73 1.28 -6.48 -15.72
C ALA A 73 2.55 -7.36 -15.63
N LEU A 74 2.73 -8.01 -14.48
CA LEU A 74 3.87 -8.88 -14.15
C LEU A 74 3.74 -10.32 -14.68
N GLU A 75 2.70 -10.63 -15.44
CA GLU A 75 2.48 -11.99 -15.95
C GLU A 75 3.68 -12.49 -16.76
N LYS A 76 4.17 -13.69 -16.41
CA LYS A 76 5.37 -14.33 -16.99
C LYS A 76 6.67 -13.52 -16.81
N ARG A 77 6.74 -12.66 -15.79
CA ARG A 77 7.96 -11.95 -15.39
C ARG A 77 8.61 -12.64 -14.18
N PRO A 78 9.95 -12.61 -14.06
CA PRO A 78 10.67 -13.23 -12.94
C PRO A 78 10.60 -12.36 -11.68
N VAL A 79 9.39 -12.10 -11.17
CA VAL A 79 9.16 -11.33 -9.95
C VAL A 79 8.50 -12.24 -8.91
N SER A 80 9.06 -12.29 -7.70
CA SER A 80 8.51 -13.13 -6.64
C SER A 80 7.17 -12.59 -6.12
N ALA A 81 6.32 -13.48 -5.60
CA ALA A 81 5.07 -13.07 -4.96
C ALA A 81 5.32 -12.09 -3.80
N GLU A 82 6.39 -12.30 -3.03
CA GLU A 82 6.78 -11.39 -1.95
C GLU A 82 7.13 -9.98 -2.46
N ALA A 83 7.83 -9.87 -3.59
CA ALA A 83 8.16 -8.58 -4.18
C ALA A 83 6.92 -7.85 -4.72
N LEU A 84 5.96 -8.60 -5.29
CA LEU A 84 4.65 -8.06 -5.68
C LEU A 84 3.90 -7.51 -4.46
N GLU A 85 3.77 -8.30 -3.38
CA GLU A 85 3.10 -7.86 -2.15
C GLU A 85 3.76 -6.61 -1.55
N LYS A 86 5.09 -6.57 -1.51
CA LYS A 86 5.84 -5.37 -1.10
C LYS A 86 5.52 -4.16 -1.97
N GLY A 87 5.42 -4.35 -3.29
CA GLY A 87 5.03 -3.29 -4.22
C GLY A 87 3.58 -2.80 -3.99
N VAL A 88 2.63 -3.71 -3.78
CA VAL A 88 1.24 -3.36 -3.48
C VAL A 88 1.14 -2.57 -2.17
N ASN A 89 1.85 -3.00 -1.13
CA ASN A 89 1.91 -2.30 0.15
C ASN A 89 2.56 -0.92 0.02
N ALA A 90 3.57 -0.77 -0.83
CA ALA A 90 4.16 0.53 -1.12
C ALA A 90 3.16 1.48 -1.80
N VAL A 91 2.37 1.00 -2.77
CA VAL A 91 1.27 1.80 -3.37
C VAL A 91 0.26 2.21 -2.31
N LEU A 92 -0.17 1.28 -1.45
CA LEU A 92 -1.11 1.56 -0.37
C LEU A 92 -0.57 2.67 0.55
N ARG A 93 0.70 2.57 0.93
CA ARG A 93 1.36 3.57 1.76
C ARG A 93 1.41 4.93 1.07
N SER A 94 1.78 5.01 -0.20
CA SER A 94 1.79 6.28 -0.95
C SER A 94 0.41 6.92 -1.05
N VAL A 95 -0.65 6.10 -1.16
CA VAL A 95 -2.04 6.58 -1.14
C VAL A 95 -2.43 7.11 0.23
N GLN A 96 -2.04 6.41 1.30
CA GLN A 96 -2.30 6.84 2.68
C GLN A 96 -1.54 8.13 3.04
N GLU A 97 -0.30 8.26 2.58
CA GLU A 97 0.55 9.44 2.81
C GLU A 97 -0.01 10.72 2.14
N GLN A 98 -0.92 10.61 1.17
CA GLN A 98 -1.62 11.79 0.64
C GLN A 98 -2.49 12.47 1.70
N GLY A 99 -3.06 11.74 2.64
CA GLY A 99 -3.92 12.29 3.71
C GLY A 99 -5.26 12.89 3.23
N GLU A 100 -5.54 12.87 1.93
CA GLU A 100 -6.75 13.42 1.34
C GLU A 100 -7.93 12.42 1.43
N PRO A 101 -9.19 12.90 1.53
CA PRO A 101 -10.37 12.04 1.55
C PRO A 101 -10.72 11.46 0.17
N GLU A 102 -10.29 12.12 -0.90
CA GLU A 102 -10.48 11.70 -2.28
C GLU A 102 -9.14 11.73 -3.03
N ILE A 103 -8.93 10.76 -3.92
CA ILE A 103 -7.74 10.68 -4.77
C ILE A 103 -8.13 10.43 -6.21
N ALA A 104 -7.49 11.12 -7.15
CA ALA A 104 -7.68 10.83 -8.56
C ALA A 104 -7.20 9.40 -8.88
N ALA A 105 -7.98 8.67 -9.70
CA ALA A 105 -7.56 7.38 -10.24
C ALA A 105 -6.22 7.50 -10.99
N ALA A 106 -5.93 8.70 -11.49
CA ALA A 106 -4.69 8.97 -12.17
C ALA A 106 -3.48 8.89 -11.24
N SER A 107 -3.54 9.56 -10.08
CA SER A 107 -2.48 9.53 -9.07
C SER A 107 -2.22 8.09 -8.57
N VAL A 108 -3.27 7.29 -8.39
CA VAL A 108 -3.12 5.87 -8.04
C VAL A 108 -2.38 5.09 -9.13
N GLY A 109 -2.68 5.35 -10.41
CA GLY A 109 -1.98 4.77 -11.54
C GLY A 109 -0.49 5.14 -11.58
N ASP A 110 -0.15 6.37 -11.21
CA ASP A 110 1.23 6.85 -11.14
C ASP A 110 2.03 6.12 -10.04
N PHE A 111 1.45 5.90 -8.86
CA PHE A 111 2.09 5.09 -7.81
C PHE A 111 2.32 3.64 -8.24
N VAL A 112 1.35 3.04 -8.94
CA VAL A 112 1.49 1.68 -9.48
C VAL A 112 2.61 1.64 -10.52
N MET A 113 2.65 2.61 -11.44
CA MET A 113 3.71 2.71 -12.45
C MET A 113 5.10 2.85 -11.81
N GLU A 114 5.22 3.64 -10.73
CA GLU A 114 6.49 3.78 -10.02
C GLU A 114 6.97 2.44 -9.45
N GLN A 115 6.09 1.68 -8.79
CA GLN A 115 6.46 0.37 -8.25
C GLN A 115 6.77 -0.65 -9.35
N LEU A 116 5.96 -0.70 -10.42
CA LEU A 116 6.23 -1.57 -11.56
C LEU A 116 7.55 -1.25 -12.25
N ARG A 117 7.93 0.03 -12.36
CA ARG A 117 9.22 0.44 -12.93
C ARG A 117 10.42 -0.09 -12.13
N ARG A 118 10.28 -0.18 -10.81
CA ARG A 118 11.29 -0.77 -9.91
C ARG A 118 11.34 -2.29 -9.98
N LEU A 119 10.18 -2.93 -10.16
CA LEU A 119 10.07 -4.40 -10.20
C LEU A 119 10.50 -4.98 -11.56
N ASP A 120 9.98 -4.43 -12.66
CA ASP A 120 10.28 -4.91 -14.01
C ASP A 120 9.88 -3.88 -15.09
N GLY A 121 10.85 -3.48 -15.91
CA GLY A 121 10.63 -2.50 -16.98
C GLY A 121 9.58 -2.91 -18.02
N VAL A 122 9.45 -4.20 -18.32
CA VAL A 122 8.44 -4.69 -19.29
C VAL A 122 7.04 -4.61 -18.70
N ALA A 123 6.88 -4.96 -17.42
CA ALA A 123 5.61 -4.82 -16.71
C ALA A 123 5.17 -3.35 -16.62
N TYR A 124 6.10 -2.42 -16.36
CA TYR A 124 5.82 -0.98 -16.43
C TYR A 124 5.27 -0.58 -17.79
N VAL A 125 5.93 -0.98 -18.88
CA VAL A 125 5.51 -0.65 -20.25
C VAL A 125 4.11 -1.20 -20.54
N ARG A 126 3.84 -2.47 -20.20
CA ARG A 126 2.51 -3.09 -20.36
C ARG A 126 1.41 -2.35 -19.62
N PHE A 127 1.68 -1.98 -18.37
CA PHE A 127 0.72 -1.24 -17.56
C PHE A 127 0.48 0.16 -18.14
N ALA A 128 1.55 0.85 -18.54
CA ALA A 128 1.47 2.16 -19.17
C ALA A 128 0.65 2.12 -20.48
N SER A 129 0.74 1.04 -21.27
CA SER A 129 -0.06 0.88 -22.50
C SER A 129 -1.57 0.94 -22.26
N VAL A 130 -2.04 0.37 -21.16
CA VAL A 130 -3.48 0.37 -20.82
C VAL A 130 -3.87 1.69 -20.14
N TYR A 131 -3.00 2.21 -19.28
CA TYR A 131 -3.34 3.33 -18.42
C TYR A 131 -3.19 4.71 -19.09
N ARG A 132 -2.15 4.91 -19.91
CA ARG A 132 -1.90 6.20 -20.59
C ARG A 132 -2.64 6.35 -21.90
N GLU A 133 -3.34 5.33 -22.38
CA GLU A 133 -4.06 5.35 -23.66
C GLU A 133 -3.20 6.01 -24.76
N PHE A 134 -1.98 5.50 -24.97
CA PHE A 134 -1.05 6.10 -25.92
C PHE A 134 -1.74 6.29 -27.27
N LYS A 135 -1.76 7.53 -27.74
CA LYS A 135 -2.46 7.91 -28.98
C LYS A 135 -1.71 7.43 -30.22
N ASP A 136 -0.39 7.28 -30.11
CA ASP A 136 0.48 6.84 -31.19
C ASP A 136 1.63 5.95 -30.70
N VAL A 137 2.31 5.32 -31.67
CA VAL A 137 3.44 4.41 -31.45
C VAL A 137 4.69 5.18 -30.97
N ASP A 138 4.81 6.46 -31.31
CA ASP A 138 5.96 7.29 -30.97
C ASP A 138 5.99 7.67 -29.48
N ASP A 139 4.83 7.99 -28.88
CA ASP A 139 4.67 8.17 -27.44
C ASP A 139 5.03 6.91 -26.67
N PHE A 140 4.64 5.75 -27.20
CA PHE A 140 5.01 4.46 -26.63
C PHE A 140 6.52 4.22 -26.72
N LEU A 141 7.14 4.50 -27.87
CA LEU A 141 8.60 4.37 -28.05
C LEU A 141 9.39 5.32 -27.14
N ALA A 142 8.91 6.55 -26.92
CA ALA A 142 9.49 7.47 -25.96
C ALA A 142 9.42 6.92 -24.52
N ALA A 143 8.27 6.38 -24.13
CA ALA A 143 8.12 5.71 -22.84
C ALA A 143 9.07 4.51 -22.69
N VAL A 144 9.24 3.69 -23.73
CA VAL A 144 10.20 2.57 -23.74
C VAL A 144 11.64 3.08 -23.62
N LYS A 145 12.03 4.12 -24.36
CA LYS A 145 13.38 4.71 -24.29
C LYS A 145 13.73 5.18 -22.88
N THR A 146 12.79 5.79 -22.15
CA THR A 146 13.03 6.22 -20.76
C THR A 146 13.27 5.06 -19.78
N VAL A 147 12.78 3.86 -20.10
CA VAL A 147 12.98 2.65 -19.28
C VAL A 147 14.28 1.94 -19.66
N VAL A 148 14.60 1.90 -20.95
CA VAL A 148 15.80 1.24 -21.47
C VAL A 148 17.07 2.07 -21.23
N GLY A 149 16.96 3.40 -21.23
CA GLY A 149 18.10 4.32 -21.08
C GLY A 149 18.63 4.51 -19.66
N LYS A 150 18.14 3.76 -18.67
CA LYS A 150 18.58 3.85 -17.25
C LYS A 150 19.46 2.69 -16.80
N LYS A 151 20.15 2.03 -17.74
CA LYS A 151 21.23 1.09 -17.48
C LYS A 151 22.57 1.80 -17.69
N GLU A 152 23.05 2.46 -16.64
CA GLU A 152 24.49 2.63 -16.35
C GLU A 152 24.69 2.39 -14.85
#